data_AF-F2L0A4-F1
#
_entry.id   AF-F2L0A4-F1
#
_cell.length_a   1.000
_cell.length_b   1.000
_cell.length_c   1.000
_cell.angle_alpha   90.00
_cell.angle_beta   90.00
_cell.angle_gamma   90.00
#
_symmetry.space_group_name_H-M   'P 1'
#
loop_
_entity.id
_entity.type
_entity.pdbx_description
1 polymer ?
#
loop_
_entity_poly.entity_id
_entity_poly.type
_entity_poly.pdbx_seq_one_letter_code
_entity_poly.pdbx_strand_id
1 'polypeptide(L)'
;MSEEKFEKLVALLQQDKALDALISIVERLDVVKELVDVLFEFKRSGVLDDLLNAAASLRFFTEGLLTRDFVEKLAKLQEVALVAGTNLATDSSKVDCLTYAIANADNIKPMGLWGLLSALQDPEVRRGLGYLVAVLKKLGSCRHLAEGTGR
;
A
#
# COMPACT_ATOMS: atom_id res chain seq x y z
N MET A 1 41.97 9.68 11.33
CA MET A 1 40.70 9.24 10.70
C MET A 1 40.33 10.03 9.43
N SER A 2 40.75 11.30 9.30
CA SER A 2 40.51 12.11 8.08
C SER A 2 41.37 11.67 6.88
N GLU A 3 42.66 11.37 7.10
CA GLU A 3 43.59 11.01 6.00
C GLU A 3 43.25 9.69 5.31
N GLU A 4 42.84 8.65 6.06
CA GLU A 4 42.48 7.36 5.47
C GLU A 4 41.20 7.45 4.60
N LYS A 5 40.25 8.31 4.96
CA LYS A 5 39.08 8.60 4.13
C LYS A 5 39.45 9.40 2.89
N PHE A 6 40.44 10.29 3.01
CA PHE A 6 40.94 11.11 1.91
C PHE A 6 41.70 10.25 0.88
N GLU A 7 42.57 9.35 1.35
CA GLU A 7 43.26 8.34 0.53
C GLU A 7 42.28 7.42 -0.19
N LYS A 8 41.23 6.94 0.49
CA LYS A 8 40.16 6.14 -0.12
C LYS A 8 39.35 6.92 -1.14
N LEU A 9 39.09 8.22 -0.90
CA LEU A 9 38.46 9.08 -1.89
C LEU A 9 39.34 9.25 -3.14
N VAL A 10 40.64 9.47 -2.95
CA VAL A 10 41.61 9.62 -4.04
C VAL A 10 41.73 8.33 -4.86
N ALA A 11 41.72 7.17 -4.20
CA ALA A 11 41.71 5.87 -4.87
C ALA A 11 40.41 5.60 -5.66
N LEU A 12 39.25 6.06 -5.16
CA LEU A 12 37.97 5.98 -5.87
C LEU A 12 37.89 6.98 -7.03
N LEU A 13 38.48 8.17 -6.88
CA LEU A 13 38.56 9.21 -7.91
C LEU A 13 39.43 8.83 -9.11
N GLN A 14 40.37 7.89 -8.95
CA GLN A 14 41.18 7.34 -10.04
C GLN A 14 40.40 6.40 -10.97
N GLN A 15 39.15 6.06 -10.66
CA GLN A 15 38.28 5.38 -11.60
C GLN A 15 37.60 6.44 -12.48
N ASP A 16 37.85 6.44 -13.79
CA ASP A 16 37.29 7.43 -14.75
C ASP A 16 35.78 7.65 -14.57
N LYS A 17 35.05 6.58 -14.22
CA LYS A 17 33.60 6.61 -13.94
C LYS A 17 33.21 7.43 -12.71
N ALA A 18 34.04 7.46 -11.67
CA ALA A 18 33.79 8.23 -10.47
C ALA A 18 34.01 9.73 -10.71
N LEU A 19 34.97 10.08 -11.55
CA LEU A 19 35.23 11.45 -11.96
C LEU A 19 34.06 12.00 -12.80
N ASP A 20 33.59 11.23 -13.79
CA ASP A 20 32.42 11.60 -14.59
C ASP A 20 31.15 11.73 -13.74
N ALA A 21 30.94 10.81 -12.79
CA ALA A 21 29.81 10.89 -11.87
C ALA A 21 29.88 12.15 -10.99
N LEU A 22 31.06 12.49 -10.48
CA LEU A 22 31.26 13.70 -9.69
C LEU A 22 31.08 14.97 -10.51
N ILE A 23 31.58 15.02 -11.75
CA ILE A 23 31.34 16.14 -12.67
C ILE A 23 29.84 16.29 -12.90
N SER A 24 29.12 15.20 -13.18
CA SER A 24 27.67 15.24 -13.41
C SER A 24 26.86 15.69 -12.17
N ILE A 25 27.35 15.38 -10.97
CA ILE A 25 26.75 15.82 -9.70
C ILE A 25 27.08 17.29 -9.44
N VAL A 26 28.31 17.72 -9.75
CA VAL A 26 28.75 19.11 -9.60
C VAL A 26 28.03 20.03 -10.58
N GLU A 27 27.83 19.60 -11.83
CA GLU A 27 27.02 20.31 -12.83
C GLU A 27 25.55 20.42 -12.43
N ARG A 28 25.07 19.55 -11.54
CA ARG A 28 23.70 19.51 -11.05
C ARG A 28 23.60 19.81 -9.55
N LEU A 29 24.63 20.46 -8.99
CA LEU A 29 24.71 20.75 -7.56
C LEU A 29 23.48 21.50 -7.06
N ASP A 30 22.93 22.39 -7.88
CA ASP A 30 21.73 23.15 -7.57
C ASP A 30 20.51 22.23 -7.39
N VAL A 31 20.33 21.28 -8.31
CA VAL A 31 19.25 20.28 -8.27
C VAL A 31 19.42 19.32 -7.09
N VAL A 32 20.66 18.91 -6.81
CA VAL A 32 20.97 18.05 -5.66
C VAL A 32 20.69 18.78 -4.36
N LYS A 33 21.07 20.05 -4.26
CA LYS A 33 20.78 20.90 -3.11
C LYS A 33 19.28 21.08 -2.91
N GLU A 34 18.55 21.38 -3.97
CA GLU A 34 17.09 21.54 -3.93
C GLU A 34 16.39 20.24 -3.51
N LEU A 35 16.82 19.09 -4.03
CA LEU A 35 16.34 17.77 -3.59
C LEU A 35 16.65 17.49 -2.13
N VAL A 36 17.86 17.83 -1.67
CA VAL A 36 18.25 17.66 -0.27
C VAL A 36 17.42 18.57 0.64
N ASP A 37 17.18 19.82 0.25
CA ASP A 37 16.37 20.77 1.00
C ASP A 37 14.90 20.31 1.07
N VAL A 38 14.33 19.82 -0.04
CA VAL A 38 12.97 19.23 -0.08
C VAL A 38 12.90 17.98 0.82
N LEU A 39 13.89 17.09 0.76
CA LEU A 39 13.95 15.92 1.64
C LEU A 39 14.09 16.32 3.11
N PHE A 40 14.81 17.41 3.40
CA PHE A 40 14.97 17.93 4.74
C PHE A 40 13.68 18.57 5.26
N GLU A 41 12.95 19.30 4.41
CA GLU A 41 11.62 19.83 4.72
C GLU A 41 10.60 18.70 4.94
N PHE A 42 10.63 17.65 4.13
CA PHE A 42 9.76 16.47 4.29
C PHE A 42 10.04 15.71 5.58
N LYS A 43 11.31 15.59 5.98
CA LYS A 43 11.68 15.02 7.28
C LYS A 43 11.26 15.93 8.43
N ARG A 44 11.44 17.24 8.30
CA ARG A 44 11.10 18.22 9.35
C ARG A 44 9.59 18.38 9.54
N SER A 45 8.81 18.25 8.48
CA SER A 45 7.35 18.34 8.50
C SER A 45 6.67 17.06 9.03
N GLY A 46 7.42 15.98 9.27
CA GLY A 46 6.86 14.69 9.70
C GLY A 46 6.20 13.89 8.57
N VAL A 47 6.11 14.45 7.36
CA VAL A 47 5.52 13.79 6.19
C VAL A 47 6.27 12.49 5.87
N LEU A 48 7.59 12.45 6.07
CA LEU A 48 8.38 11.23 5.88
C LEU A 48 7.99 10.12 6.87
N ASP A 49 7.70 10.48 8.13
CA ASP A 49 7.26 9.52 9.15
C ASP A 49 5.82 9.05 8.87
N ASP A 50 4.95 9.94 8.40
CA ASP A 50 3.60 9.58 7.94
C ASP A 50 3.64 8.65 6.71
N LEU A 51 4.56 8.89 5.77
CA LEU A 51 4.74 8.04 4.59
C LEU A 51 5.31 6.66 4.97
N LEU A 52 6.24 6.62 5.94
CA LEU A 52 6.77 5.38 6.49
C LEU A 52 5.71 4.59 7.26
N ASN A 53 4.86 5.27 8.04
CA ASN A 53 3.72 4.65 8.72
C ASN A 53 2.67 4.15 7.73
N ALA A 54 2.39 4.91 6.67
CA ALA A 54 1.49 4.49 5.59
C ALA A 54 2.07 3.27 4.84
N ALA A 55 3.37 3.27 4.56
CA ALA A 55 4.06 2.15 3.92
C ALA A 55 4.08 0.89 4.82
N ALA A 56 4.31 1.05 6.13
CA ALA A 56 4.23 -0.05 7.09
C ALA A 56 2.81 -0.62 7.20
N SER A 57 1.80 0.25 7.17
CA SER A 57 0.39 -0.13 7.14
C SER A 57 0.07 -0.88 5.84
N LEU A 58 0.53 -0.38 4.69
CA LEU A 58 0.36 -1.06 3.40
C LEU A 58 1.01 -2.44 3.40
N ARG A 59 2.21 -2.55 3.97
CA ARG A 59 2.94 -3.81 4.09
C ARG A 59 2.19 -4.81 4.97
N PHE A 60 1.56 -4.36 6.05
CA PHE A 60 0.66 -5.19 6.86
C PHE A 60 -0.55 -5.68 6.04
N PHE A 61 -1.11 -4.85 5.16
CA PHE A 61 -2.18 -5.30 4.26
C PHE A 61 -1.67 -6.30 3.20
N THR A 62 -0.54 -6.03 2.56
CA THR A 62 -0.03 -6.91 1.49
C THR A 62 0.54 -8.23 2.01
N GLU A 63 1.20 -8.23 3.17
CA GLU A 63 1.78 -9.45 3.76
C GLU A 63 0.80 -10.15 4.72
N GLY A 64 -0.07 -9.39 5.40
CA GLY A 64 -0.99 -9.90 6.42
C GLY A 64 -2.38 -10.28 5.91
N LEU A 65 -2.90 -9.70 4.82
CA LEU A 65 -4.18 -10.14 4.24
C LEU A 65 -4.01 -11.26 3.21
N LEU A 66 -2.83 -11.41 2.60
CA LEU A 66 -2.57 -12.43 1.57
C LEU A 66 -1.92 -13.70 2.14
N THR A 67 -1.84 -13.82 3.47
CA THR A 67 -1.27 -15.00 4.13
C THR A 67 -2.34 -16.05 4.42
N ARG A 68 -1.94 -17.34 4.44
CA ARG A 68 -2.84 -18.47 4.75
C ARG A 68 -3.55 -18.31 6.10
N ASP A 69 -2.92 -17.65 7.05
CA ASP A 69 -3.50 -17.30 8.36
C ASP A 69 -4.72 -16.38 8.26
N PHE A 70 -4.75 -15.43 7.31
CA PHE A 70 -5.93 -14.60 7.08
C PHE A 70 -7.08 -15.42 6.50
N VAL A 71 -6.78 -16.32 5.56
CA VAL A 71 -7.78 -17.25 4.99
C VAL A 71 -8.35 -18.17 6.08
N GLU A 72 -7.51 -18.67 6.98
CA GLU A 72 -7.94 -19.51 8.10
C GLU A 72 -8.76 -18.71 9.14
N LYS A 73 -8.40 -17.45 9.38
CA LYS A 73 -9.20 -16.54 10.23
C LYS A 73 -10.52 -16.15 9.59
N LEU A 74 -10.58 -15.98 8.27
CA LEU A 74 -11.82 -15.80 7.53
C LEU A 74 -12.70 -17.05 7.61
N ALA A 75 -12.12 -18.25 7.52
CA ALA A 75 -12.85 -19.51 7.71
C ALA A 75 -13.42 -19.63 9.14
N LYS A 76 -12.68 -19.20 10.16
CA LYS A 76 -13.17 -19.14 11.55
C LYS A 76 -14.26 -18.07 11.73
N LEU A 77 -14.14 -16.92 11.05
CA LEU A 77 -15.21 -15.91 11.03
C LEU A 77 -16.46 -16.43 10.31
N GLN A 78 -16.32 -17.31 9.31
CA GLN A 78 -17.43 -17.97 8.64
C GLN A 78 -18.19 -18.91 9.59
N GLU A 79 -17.51 -19.63 10.48
CA GLU A 79 -18.16 -20.43 11.55
C GLU A 79 -18.94 -19.53 12.52
N VAL A 80 -18.36 -18.40 12.94
CA VAL A 80 -19.04 -17.42 13.81
C VAL A 80 -20.22 -16.76 13.09
N ALA A 81 -20.10 -16.48 11.80
CA ALA A 81 -21.16 -15.93 10.95
C ALA A 81 -22.33 -16.91 10.76
N LEU A 82 -22.04 -18.22 10.67
CA LEU A 82 -23.02 -19.30 10.68
C LEU A 82 -23.81 -19.35 11.99
N VAL A 83 -23.10 -19.25 13.12
CA VAL A 83 -23.72 -19.25 14.47
C VAL A 83 -24.54 -17.98 14.71
N ALA A 84 -24.12 -16.84 14.14
CA ALA A 84 -24.82 -15.56 14.22
C ALA A 84 -26.01 -15.43 13.25
N GLY A 85 -26.37 -16.48 12.50
CA GLY A 85 -27.51 -16.48 11.58
C GLY A 85 -27.34 -15.54 10.38
N THR A 86 -26.11 -15.17 10.04
CA THR A 86 -25.84 -14.41 8.82
C THR A 86 -25.78 -15.36 7.63
N ASN A 87 -26.55 -15.06 6.59
CA ASN A 87 -26.75 -15.88 5.38
C ASN A 87 -25.51 -15.94 4.46
N LEU A 88 -24.29 -16.02 4.99
CA LEU A 88 -23.10 -16.31 4.19
C LEU A 88 -22.98 -17.79 3.82
N ALA A 89 -23.63 -18.68 4.58
CA ALA A 89 -23.54 -20.13 4.39
C ALA A 89 -24.73 -20.75 3.64
N THR A 90 -25.80 -19.99 3.39
CA THR A 90 -27.00 -20.51 2.72
C THR A 90 -26.90 -20.53 1.20
N ASP A 91 -25.83 -19.97 0.63
CA ASP A 91 -25.66 -19.81 -0.81
C ASP A 91 -24.22 -20.18 -1.20
N SER A 92 -23.93 -21.49 -1.21
CA SER A 92 -22.60 -22.06 -1.51
C SER A 92 -22.02 -21.53 -2.83
N SER A 93 -22.91 -21.20 -3.78
CA SER A 93 -22.57 -20.62 -5.08
C SER A 93 -21.82 -19.28 -4.99
N LYS A 94 -22.03 -18.48 -3.94
CA LYS A 94 -21.30 -17.21 -3.74
C LYS A 94 -19.88 -17.44 -3.24
N VAL A 95 -19.67 -18.48 -2.45
CA VAL A 95 -18.36 -18.91 -1.96
C VAL A 95 -17.56 -19.56 -3.10
N ASP A 96 -18.21 -20.33 -3.97
CA ASP A 96 -17.60 -20.91 -5.17
C ASP A 96 -17.13 -19.80 -6.15
N CYS A 97 -17.96 -18.78 -6.36
CA CYS A 97 -17.62 -17.64 -7.20
C CYS A 97 -16.41 -16.85 -6.65
N LEU A 98 -16.36 -16.63 -5.33
CA LEU A 98 -15.22 -16.00 -4.68
C LEU A 98 -13.95 -16.83 -4.82
N THR A 99 -14.04 -18.14 -4.58
CA THR A 99 -12.91 -19.07 -4.71
C THR A 99 -12.38 -19.10 -6.14
N TYR A 100 -13.27 -19.15 -7.13
CA TYR A 100 -12.91 -19.09 -8.55
C TYR A 100 -12.23 -17.77 -8.92
N ALA A 101 -12.74 -16.64 -8.43
CA ALA A 101 -12.15 -15.33 -8.69
C ALA A 101 -10.73 -15.22 -8.11
N ILE A 102 -10.49 -15.76 -6.92
CA ILE A 102 -9.16 -15.77 -6.29
C ILE A 102 -8.20 -16.68 -7.07
N ALA A 103 -8.63 -17.90 -7.44
CA ALA A 103 -7.81 -18.83 -8.19
C ALA A 103 -7.37 -18.30 -9.57
N ASN A 104 -8.17 -17.41 -10.17
CA ASN A 104 -7.87 -16.79 -11.45
C ASN A 104 -7.16 -15.43 -11.34
N ALA A 105 -6.92 -14.93 -10.13
CA ALA A 105 -6.28 -13.64 -9.89
C ALA A 105 -4.74 -13.69 -10.01
N ASP A 106 -4.12 -14.86 -10.18
CA ASP A 106 -2.66 -15.00 -10.21
C ASP A 106 -1.96 -14.33 -11.40
N ASN A 107 -2.71 -13.91 -12.43
CA ASN A 107 -2.18 -13.25 -13.63
C ASN A 107 -2.37 -11.73 -13.62
N ILE A 108 -2.12 -11.06 -12.49
CA ILE A 108 -2.13 -9.60 -12.42
C ILE A 108 -0.86 -9.06 -13.07
N LYS A 109 -0.99 -8.53 -14.30
CA LYS A 109 0.08 -7.77 -14.95
C LYS A 109 0.34 -6.48 -14.16
N PRO A 110 1.61 -6.09 -13.92
CA PRO A 110 1.91 -4.81 -13.29
C PRO A 110 1.29 -3.69 -14.13
N MET A 111 0.38 -2.95 -13.52
CA MET A 111 -0.35 -1.88 -14.17
C MET A 111 0.30 -0.54 -13.83
N GLY A 112 0.65 0.24 -14.87
CA GLY A 112 1.11 1.62 -14.69
C GLY A 112 -0.02 2.54 -14.21
N LEU A 113 0.32 3.79 -13.87
CA LEU A 113 -0.64 4.79 -13.37
C LEU A 113 -1.88 4.93 -14.28
N TRP A 114 -1.69 4.88 -15.60
CA TRP A 114 -2.79 4.92 -16.57
C TRP A 114 -3.66 3.66 -16.57
N GLY A 115 -3.05 2.48 -16.39
CA GLY A 115 -3.77 1.21 -16.29
C GLY A 115 -4.64 1.16 -15.05
N LEU A 116 -4.15 1.69 -13.92
CA LEU A 116 -4.92 1.80 -12.69
C LEU A 116 -6.12 2.75 -12.85
N LEU A 117 -5.91 3.92 -13.47
CA LEU A 117 -6.99 4.86 -13.75
C LEU A 117 -8.06 4.24 -14.67
N SER A 118 -7.62 3.52 -15.69
CA SER A 118 -8.52 2.80 -16.59
C SER A 118 -9.29 1.68 -15.87
N ALA A 119 -8.65 0.95 -14.96
CA ALA A 119 -9.31 -0.09 -14.16
C ALA A 119 -10.36 0.51 -13.21
N LEU A 120 -10.10 1.67 -12.64
CA LEU A 120 -11.08 2.40 -11.82
C LEU A 120 -12.28 2.93 -12.64
N GLN A 121 -12.07 3.19 -13.93
CA GLN A 121 -13.13 3.62 -14.84
C GLN A 121 -13.98 2.45 -15.36
N ASP A 122 -13.52 1.21 -15.17
CA ASP A 122 -14.24 0.00 -15.58
C ASP A 122 -15.64 -0.06 -14.90
N PRO A 123 -16.71 -0.36 -15.67
CA PRO A 123 -18.07 -0.40 -15.15
C PRO A 123 -18.32 -1.50 -14.09
N GLU A 124 -17.57 -2.60 -14.09
CA GLU A 124 -17.64 -3.65 -13.06
C GLU A 124 -16.97 -3.18 -11.77
N VAL A 125 -15.79 -2.57 -11.87
CA VAL A 125 -15.04 -2.04 -10.70
C VAL A 125 -15.82 -0.91 -10.02
N ARG A 126 -16.44 0.00 -10.79
CA ARG A 126 -17.30 1.06 -10.24
C ARG A 126 -18.50 0.51 -9.48
N ARG A 127 -19.11 -0.57 -9.97
CA ARG A 127 -20.22 -1.24 -9.27
C ARG A 127 -19.76 -1.86 -7.95
N GLY A 128 -18.63 -2.57 -7.96
CA GLY A 128 -18.04 -3.14 -6.75
C GLY A 128 -17.67 -2.08 -5.70
N LEU A 129 -17.01 -1.00 -6.12
CA LEU A 129 -16.66 0.12 -5.25
C LEU A 129 -17.91 0.82 -4.70
N GLY A 130 -18.94 1.01 -5.51
CA GLY A 130 -20.22 1.57 -5.07
C GLY A 130 -20.90 0.72 -3.99
N TYR A 131 -20.89 -0.60 -4.14
CA TYR A 131 -21.37 -1.52 -3.11
C TYR A 131 -20.56 -1.40 -1.82
N LEU A 132 -19.22 -1.38 -1.90
CA LEU A 132 -18.34 -1.23 -0.74
C LEU A 132 -18.61 0.08 0.01
N VAL A 133 -18.72 1.20 -0.70
CA VAL A 133 -19.05 2.50 -0.12
C VAL A 133 -20.43 2.48 0.55
N ALA A 134 -21.42 1.81 -0.03
CA ALA A 134 -22.74 1.67 0.57
C ALA A 134 -22.69 0.87 1.89
N VAL A 135 -21.93 -0.22 1.93
CA VAL A 135 -21.70 -1.02 3.15
C VAL A 135 -21.01 -0.18 4.22
N LEU A 136 -19.92 0.52 3.87
CA LEU A 136 -19.19 1.38 4.79
C LEU A 136 -20.07 2.50 5.35
N LYS A 137 -20.92 3.11 4.51
CA LYS A 137 -21.89 4.13 4.95
C LYS A 137 -22.86 3.58 5.98
N LYS A 138 -23.36 2.34 5.79
CA LYS A 138 -24.25 1.68 6.75
C LYS A 138 -23.53 1.32 8.04
N LEU A 139 -22.30 0.82 7.98
CA LEU A 139 -21.48 0.54 9.16
C LEU A 139 -21.20 1.81 9.99
N GLY A 140 -20.84 2.91 9.33
CA GLY A 140 -20.67 4.21 9.99
C GLY A 140 -21.97 4.70 10.64
N SER A 141 -23.11 4.48 9.99
CA SER A 141 -24.43 4.82 10.55
C SER A 141 -24.78 3.98 11.79
N CYS A 142 -24.45 2.67 11.80
CA CYS A 142 -24.63 1.81 12.97
C CYS A 142 -23.72 2.21 14.15
N ARG A 143 -22.48 2.59 13.86
CA ARG A 143 -21.54 3.06 14.88
C ARG A 143 -21.98 4.39 15.49
N HIS A 144 -22.53 5.29 14.68
CA HIS A 144 -23.13 6.54 15.16
C HIS A 144 -24.38 6.31 16.02
N LEU A 145 -25.18 5.27 15.74
CA LEU A 145 -26.30 4.84 16.59
C LEU A 145 -25.84 4.28 17.94
N ALA A 146 -24.67 3.64 18.00
CA ALA A 146 -24.09 3.12 19.25
C ALA A 146 -23.51 4.24 20.15
N GLU A 147 -23.01 5.33 19.56
CA GLU A 147 -22.46 6.49 20.28
C GLU A 147 -23.54 7.53 20.69
N GLY A 148 -24.78 7.39 20.20
CA GLY A 148 -25.91 8.32 20.47
C GLY A 148 -26.75 8.04 21.71
N THR A 149 -26.58 6.91 22.41
CA THR A 149 -27.31 6.58 23.66
C THR A 149 -26.55 7.06 24.89
N GLY A 150 -26.21 8.34 24.92
CA GLY A 150 -25.42 8.97 25.98
C GLY A 150 -25.76 10.44 26.20
N ARG A 151 -27.02 10.83 25.98
CA ARG A 151 -27.55 12.10 26.44
C ARG A 151 -29.03 12.00 26.79
#